data_AF-A0A6P2BTS1-F1
#
_entry.id   AF-A0A6P2BTS1-F1
#
_cell.length_a   1.000
_cell.length_b   1.000
_cell.length_c   1.000
_cell.angle_alpha   90.00
_cell.angle_beta   90.00
_cell.angle_gamma   90.00
#
_symmetry.space_group_name_H-M   'P 1'
#
loop_
_entity.id
_entity.type
_entity.pdbx_description
1 polymer ?
#
loop_
_entity_poly.entity_id
_entity_poly.type
_entity_poly.pdbx_seq_one_letter_code
_entity_poly.pdbx_strand_id
1 'polypeptide(L)'
;MMASDGLSPAGVTAPAAGMGAEDDLQLLRHYEPVLRFTLGELFLPMSVEGYLGNCSLWRSAVPGGAGPRDGAEQLCTPGELTPARLAQTSAATGRDLSLRFVERPLGRSEFRAWRRDAGRAQLAAGGSRFAAVGLLSRFIDAAMRLSLLLRGRVPGGTAAAAEQKYRAQADPDSCPYYGRVTRDRGFVALQYWFFYAMNDWRSTFGGVNDHEADWEQVHCLPAGPAGPVLPPI
;
A
#
# COMPACT_ATOMS: atom_id res chain seq x y z
N MET A 1 -34.90 -21.44 38.28
CA MET A 1 -33.71 -20.68 38.71
C MET A 1 -32.68 -20.85 37.62
N MET A 2 -32.61 -19.88 36.71
CA MET A 2 -31.68 -19.88 35.56
C MET A 2 -30.28 -19.60 36.09
N ALA A 3 -29.35 -20.55 35.95
CA ALA A 3 -27.94 -20.32 36.19
C ALA A 3 -27.31 -19.82 34.88
N SER A 4 -26.81 -18.58 34.94
CA SER A 4 -26.04 -17.91 33.91
C SER A 4 -24.60 -18.42 33.93
N ASP A 5 -24.22 -19.26 32.97
CA ASP A 5 -22.80 -19.54 32.71
C ASP A 5 -22.26 -18.47 31.77
N GLY A 6 -21.48 -17.57 32.36
CA GLY A 6 -20.82 -16.47 31.69
C GLY A 6 -19.83 -16.97 30.63
N LEU A 7 -19.99 -16.47 29.41
CA LEU A 7 -18.89 -16.41 28.45
C LEU A 7 -17.78 -15.56 29.07
N SER A 8 -16.75 -16.22 29.60
CA SER A 8 -15.46 -15.58 29.81
C SER A 8 -14.88 -15.21 28.44
N PRO A 9 -14.44 -13.96 28.20
CA PRO A 9 -13.72 -13.63 27.00
C PRO A 9 -12.44 -14.48 26.97
N ALA A 10 -12.30 -15.22 25.87
CA ALA A 10 -11.19 -16.11 25.59
C ALA A 10 -9.88 -15.46 26.03
N GLY A 11 -9.20 -16.11 26.97
CA GLY A 11 -7.83 -15.77 27.32
C GLY A 11 -7.01 -15.70 26.03
N VAL A 12 -6.22 -14.65 25.93
CA VAL A 12 -5.13 -14.54 24.96
C VAL A 12 -4.30 -15.80 25.15
N THR A 13 -4.52 -16.79 24.28
CA THR A 13 -3.66 -17.95 24.18
C THR A 13 -2.29 -17.40 23.82
N ALA A 14 -1.35 -17.55 24.74
CA ALA A 14 0.06 -17.29 24.48
C ALA A 14 0.45 -17.95 23.15
N PRO A 15 1.31 -17.33 22.33
CA PRO A 15 1.75 -17.92 21.08
C PRO A 15 2.26 -19.33 21.37
N ALA A 16 1.78 -20.31 20.60
CA ALA A 16 2.22 -21.69 20.72
C ALA A 16 3.76 -21.71 20.75
N ALA A 17 4.30 -22.09 21.90
CA ALA A 17 5.73 -22.24 22.10
C ALA A 17 6.25 -23.30 21.11
N GLY A 18 7.27 -22.99 20.32
CA GLY A 18 8.03 -24.06 19.67
C GLY A 18 8.87 -23.75 18.43
N MET A 19 8.72 -22.60 17.76
CA MET A 19 9.58 -22.24 16.63
C MET A 19 10.21 -20.88 16.85
N GLY A 20 11.53 -20.80 16.69
CA GLY A 20 12.29 -19.57 16.86
C GLY A 20 12.06 -18.60 15.71
N ALA A 21 12.50 -17.35 15.87
CA ALA A 21 12.44 -16.34 14.80
C ALA A 21 13.13 -16.81 13.50
N GLU A 22 14.17 -17.64 13.64
CA GLU A 22 14.88 -18.27 12.50
C GLU A 22 14.00 -19.28 11.77
N ASP A 23 13.25 -20.13 12.48
CA ASP A 23 12.33 -21.09 11.87
C ASP A 23 11.18 -20.38 11.13
N ASP A 24 10.68 -19.28 11.71
CA ASP A 24 9.67 -18.42 11.07
C ASP A 24 10.21 -17.78 9.79
N LEU A 25 11.45 -17.30 9.81
CA LEU A 25 12.10 -16.73 8.63
C LEU A 25 12.31 -17.80 7.55
N GLN A 26 12.73 -19.00 7.92
CA GLN A 26 12.88 -20.12 6.99
C GLN A 26 11.54 -20.49 6.36
N LEU A 27 10.46 -20.53 7.15
CA LEU A 27 9.12 -20.83 6.66
C LEU A 27 8.62 -19.73 5.70
N LEU A 28 8.84 -18.46 6.03
CA LEU A 28 8.50 -17.33 5.16
C LEU A 28 9.26 -17.36 3.84
N ARG A 29 10.56 -17.71 3.86
CA ARG A 29 11.39 -17.87 2.66
C ARG A 29 10.97 -19.06 1.81
N HIS A 30 10.55 -20.16 2.44
CA HIS A 30 10.09 -21.34 1.72
C HIS A 30 8.84 -21.06 0.88
N TYR A 31 7.92 -20.26 1.40
CA TYR A 31 6.67 -19.87 0.72
C TYR A 31 6.72 -18.44 0.17
N GLU A 32 7.90 -17.92 -0.13
CA GLU A 32 8.09 -16.55 -0.59
C GLU A 32 7.31 -16.29 -1.90
N PRO A 33 6.49 -15.22 -1.96
CA PRO A 33 5.70 -14.93 -3.13
C PRO A 33 6.58 -14.45 -4.29
N VAL A 34 6.33 -14.99 -5.48
CA VAL A 34 6.92 -14.50 -6.71
C VAL A 34 6.03 -13.40 -7.30
N LEU A 35 6.44 -12.15 -7.16
CA LEU A 35 5.73 -11.02 -7.74
C LEU A 35 6.01 -10.91 -9.25
N ARG A 36 4.95 -10.68 -10.03
CA ARG A 36 5.04 -10.45 -11.47
C ARG A 36 4.34 -9.15 -11.82
N PHE A 37 5.12 -8.18 -12.26
CA PHE A 37 4.63 -6.85 -12.61
C PHE A 37 4.41 -6.70 -14.10
N THR A 38 3.47 -5.84 -14.47
CA THR A 38 3.32 -5.40 -15.86
C THR A 38 4.59 -4.66 -16.25
N LEU A 39 5.14 -4.94 -17.44
CA LEU A 39 6.22 -4.10 -17.95
C LEU A 39 5.72 -2.66 -18.07
N GLY A 40 6.40 -1.73 -17.40
CA GLY A 40 6.03 -0.33 -17.39
C GLY A 40 5.25 0.15 -16.16
N GLU A 41 5.06 -0.68 -15.13
CA GLU A 41 4.59 -0.20 -13.83
C GLU A 41 5.48 0.96 -13.34
N LEU A 42 4.85 1.99 -12.77
CA LEU A 42 5.58 3.18 -12.29
C LEU A 42 6.18 2.98 -10.89
N PHE A 43 5.58 2.08 -10.10
CA PHE A 43 5.94 1.83 -8.71
C PHE A 43 6.05 0.33 -8.48
N LEU A 44 7.18 -0.10 -7.94
CA LEU A 44 7.37 -1.42 -7.35
C LEU A 44 7.43 -1.29 -5.83
N PRO A 45 7.32 -2.39 -5.06
CA PRO A 45 7.47 -2.36 -3.62
C PRO A 45 8.75 -1.63 -3.19
N MET A 46 8.66 -0.88 -2.10
CA MET A 46 9.77 -0.18 -1.48
C MET A 46 9.73 -0.33 0.04
N SER A 47 10.86 -0.05 0.70
CA SER A 47 10.88 -0.07 2.15
C SER A 47 10.13 1.14 2.73
N VAL A 48 9.47 0.90 3.85
CA VAL A 48 8.86 1.93 4.70
C VAL A 48 9.91 2.95 5.11
N GLU A 49 11.12 2.51 5.45
CA GLU A 49 12.24 3.38 5.82
C GLU A 49 12.62 4.31 4.67
N GLY A 50 12.74 3.80 3.44
CA GLY A 50 13.05 4.60 2.26
C GLY A 50 11.95 5.64 1.98
N TYR A 51 10.69 5.25 2.14
CA TYR A 51 9.55 6.15 1.99
C TYR A 51 9.52 7.24 3.07
N LEU A 52 9.67 6.86 4.34
CA LEU A 52 9.65 7.78 5.48
C LEU A 52 10.82 8.76 5.40
N GLY A 53 12.02 8.30 5.06
CA GLY A 53 13.18 9.15 4.86
C GLY A 53 12.97 10.24 3.80
N ASN A 54 11.90 10.15 3.01
CA ASN A 54 11.55 11.08 1.96
C ASN A 54 10.24 11.82 2.20
N CYS A 55 9.57 11.53 3.30
CA CYS A 55 8.37 12.21 3.71
C CYS A 55 8.69 13.41 4.58
N SER A 56 7.83 14.43 4.48
CA SER A 56 7.63 15.38 5.57
C SER A 56 6.49 14.92 6.46
N LEU A 57 6.53 15.27 7.74
CA LEU A 57 5.45 15.03 8.70
C LEU A 57 4.78 16.34 9.05
N TRP A 58 3.45 16.35 8.95
CA TRP A 58 2.63 17.53 9.17
C TRP A 58 1.56 17.26 10.22
N ARG A 59 1.26 18.26 11.05
CA ARG A 59 0.14 18.27 11.98
C ARG A 59 -0.96 19.18 11.45
N SER A 60 -2.20 18.70 11.42
CA SER A 60 -3.36 19.53 11.11
C SER A 60 -3.67 20.48 12.27
N ALA A 61 -4.01 21.73 11.96
CA ALA A 61 -4.46 22.70 12.97
C ALA A 61 -5.86 22.37 13.53
N VAL A 62 -6.66 21.61 12.78
CA VAL A 62 -8.04 21.28 13.16
C VAL A 62 -8.16 19.76 13.36
N PRO A 63 -8.59 19.30 14.56
CA PRO A 63 -8.81 17.89 14.82
C PRO A 63 -9.80 17.27 13.83
N GLY A 64 -9.40 16.17 13.16
CA GLY A 64 -10.23 15.48 12.17
C GLY A 64 -10.48 16.26 10.85
N GLY A 65 -9.85 17.41 10.66
CA GLY A 65 -9.98 18.20 9.44
C GLY A 65 -9.05 17.73 8.33
N ALA A 66 -9.60 17.19 7.24
CA ALA A 66 -8.91 17.02 5.94
C ALA A 66 -8.83 18.35 5.14
N GLY A 67 -8.81 19.48 5.86
CA GLY A 67 -8.92 20.83 5.29
C GLY A 67 -7.62 21.34 4.67
N PRO A 68 -7.67 22.45 3.90
CA PRO A 68 -6.51 23.00 3.21
C PRO A 68 -5.38 23.37 4.17
N ARG A 69 -4.17 23.48 3.62
CA ARG A 69 -2.86 23.75 4.25
C ARG A 69 -2.80 24.95 5.22
N ASP A 70 -3.85 25.75 5.34
CA ASP A 70 -3.86 26.93 6.20
C ASP A 70 -3.81 26.51 7.67
N GLY A 71 -2.65 26.70 8.29
CA GLY A 71 -2.38 26.39 9.70
C GLY A 71 -1.72 25.04 9.95
N ALA A 72 -1.47 24.20 8.94
CA ALA A 72 -0.75 22.94 9.17
C ALA A 72 0.71 23.20 9.55
N GLU A 73 1.16 22.60 10.65
CA GLU A 73 2.53 22.74 11.14
C GLU A 73 3.39 21.59 10.63
N GLN A 74 4.54 21.91 10.05
CA GLN A 74 5.52 20.90 9.68
C GLN A 74 6.34 20.49 10.91
N LEU A 75 6.24 19.23 11.31
CA LEU A 75 6.99 18.67 12.44
C LEU A 75 8.32 18.06 12.02
N CYS A 76 8.40 17.54 10.80
CA CYS A 76 9.63 16.96 10.23
C CYS A 76 9.74 17.31 8.75
N THR A 77 10.97 17.57 8.32
CA THR A 77 11.39 17.71 6.93
C THR A 77 11.80 16.37 6.33
N PRO A 78 11.81 16.22 4.99
CA PRO A 78 12.37 15.03 4.36
C PRO A 78 13.81 14.78 4.83
N GLY A 79 14.13 13.51 5.12
CA GLY A 79 15.41 13.07 5.68
C GLY A 79 15.42 12.91 7.19
N GLU A 80 14.46 13.51 7.90
CA GLU A 80 14.44 13.50 9.36
C GLU A 80 13.65 12.34 9.98
N LEU A 81 12.76 11.71 9.21
CA LEU A 81 11.85 10.67 9.68
C LEU A 81 12.49 9.28 9.65
N THR A 82 12.27 8.57 10.75
CA THR A 82 12.50 7.12 10.90
C THR A 82 11.24 6.50 11.48
N PRO A 83 11.04 5.16 11.39
CA PRO A 83 9.92 4.50 12.06
C PRO A 83 9.84 4.83 13.56
N ALA A 84 11.00 4.88 14.23
CA ALA A 84 11.07 5.22 15.66
C ALA A 84 10.66 6.66 15.94
N ARG A 85 11.13 7.63 15.15
CA ARG A 85 10.74 9.04 15.32
C ARG A 85 9.25 9.24 15.03
N LEU A 86 8.73 8.63 13.97
CA LEU A 86 7.29 8.68 13.66
C LEU A 86 6.45 8.12 14.82
N ALA A 87 6.83 6.95 15.36
CA ALA A 87 6.16 6.35 16.51
C ALA A 87 6.17 7.28 17.73
N GLN A 88 7.34 7.84 18.09
CA GLN A 88 7.47 8.78 19.21
C GLN A 88 6.63 10.04 19.00
N THR A 89 6.70 10.67 17.83
CA THR A 89 5.91 11.87 17.52
C THR A 89 4.41 11.57 17.55
N SER A 90 3.98 10.43 17.01
CA SER A 90 2.58 10.01 17.03
C SER A 90 2.06 9.79 18.46
N ALA A 91 2.85 9.19 19.34
CA ALA A 91 2.51 8.98 20.73
C ALA A 91 2.37 10.31 21.51
N ALA A 92 3.24 11.28 21.21
CA ALA A 92 3.21 12.60 21.84
C ALA A 92 2.09 13.52 21.31
N THR A 93 1.73 13.39 20.03
CA THR A 93 0.91 14.37 19.31
C THR A 93 -0.52 13.91 19.03
N GLY A 94 -0.79 12.60 18.99
CA GLY A 94 -2.12 12.06 18.70
C GLY A 94 -2.42 11.90 17.20
N ARG A 95 -3.71 12.02 16.83
CA ARG A 95 -4.26 11.49 15.56
C ARG A 95 -4.27 12.44 14.37
N ASP A 96 -3.81 13.68 14.52
CA ASP A 96 -3.89 14.71 13.48
C ASP A 96 -2.60 14.83 12.65
N LEU A 97 -1.94 13.72 12.40
CA LEU A 97 -0.69 13.64 11.67
C LEU A 97 -0.90 13.16 10.24
N SER A 98 -0.17 13.74 9.30
CA SER A 98 -0.13 13.30 7.89
C SER A 98 1.30 13.27 7.38
N LEU A 99 1.62 12.20 6.65
CA LEU A 99 2.85 12.11 5.86
C LEU A 99 2.62 12.76 4.50
N ARG A 100 3.68 13.35 3.95
CA ARG A 100 3.67 13.87 2.59
C ARG A 100 4.97 13.49 1.89
N PHE A 101 4.85 12.58 0.94
CA PHE A 101 5.91 12.16 0.04
C PHE A 101 6.04 13.14 -1.14
N VAL A 102 4.93 13.56 -1.74
CA VAL A 102 4.91 14.60 -2.79
C VAL A 102 4.64 15.97 -2.18
N GLU A 103 5.69 16.79 -2.10
CA GLU A 103 5.57 18.16 -1.57
C GLU A 103 4.67 19.05 -2.44
N ARG A 104 4.86 18.96 -3.76
CA ARG A 104 4.01 19.61 -4.76
C ARG A 104 3.77 18.69 -5.95
N PRO A 105 2.53 18.65 -6.47
CA PRO A 105 2.27 18.05 -7.78
C PRO A 105 3.05 18.76 -8.90
N LEU A 106 3.35 18.04 -9.98
CA LEU A 106 3.88 18.66 -11.19
C LEU A 106 2.88 19.64 -11.82
N GLY A 107 3.38 20.80 -12.23
CA GLY A 107 2.66 21.76 -13.04
C GLY A 107 2.41 21.25 -14.46
N ARG A 108 1.59 21.97 -15.23
CA ARG A 108 1.17 21.53 -16.58
C ARG A 108 2.34 21.30 -17.54
N SER A 109 3.34 22.17 -17.53
CA SER A 109 4.54 22.07 -18.38
C SER A 109 5.41 20.88 -17.97
N GLU A 110 5.69 20.75 -16.67
CA GLU A 110 6.46 19.65 -16.07
C GLU A 110 5.80 18.29 -16.36
N PHE A 111 4.48 18.19 -16.16
CA PHE A 111 3.73 16.97 -16.47
C PHE A 111 3.77 16.64 -17.97
N ARG A 112 3.71 17.64 -18.86
CA ARG A 112 3.89 17.42 -20.31
C ARG A 112 5.30 16.98 -20.68
N ALA A 113 6.31 17.42 -19.95
CA ALA A 113 7.69 16.97 -20.14
C ALA A 113 7.83 15.53 -19.65
N TRP A 114 7.36 15.23 -18.44
CA TRP A 114 7.33 13.88 -17.86
C TRP A 114 6.65 12.86 -18.78
N ARG A 115 5.47 13.19 -19.35
CA ARG A 115 4.79 12.27 -20.30
C ARG A 115 5.57 12.01 -21.59
N ARG A 116 6.51 12.88 -21.96
CA ARG A 116 7.33 12.76 -23.18
C ARG A 116 8.73 12.26 -22.89
N ASP A 117 9.06 12.00 -21.62
CA ASP A 117 10.36 11.45 -21.23
C ASP A 117 10.53 10.07 -21.87
N ALA A 118 11.54 9.94 -22.73
CA ALA A 118 11.85 8.69 -23.43
C ALA A 118 12.46 7.63 -22.51
N GLY A 119 13.05 8.04 -21.38
CA GLY A 119 13.59 7.15 -20.36
C GLY A 119 12.53 6.66 -19.36
N ARG A 120 11.28 7.13 -19.47
CA ARG A 120 10.19 6.69 -18.60
C ARG A 120 9.71 5.31 -18.99
N ALA A 121 9.48 4.46 -18.00
CA ALA A 121 8.78 3.21 -18.17
C ALA A 121 7.41 3.46 -18.85
N GLN A 122 7.10 2.67 -19.87
CA GLN A 122 5.80 2.74 -20.56
C GLN A 122 5.12 1.41 -20.38
N LEU A 123 3.87 1.45 -19.90
CA LEU A 123 3.03 0.27 -19.85
C LEU A 123 3.03 -0.38 -21.22
N ALA A 124 3.41 -1.66 -21.26
CA ALA A 124 3.32 -2.44 -22.47
C ALA A 124 1.89 -2.29 -23.03
N ALA A 125 1.80 -2.04 -24.34
CA ALA A 125 0.51 -2.02 -25.01
C ALA A 125 -0.08 -3.43 -24.92
N GLY A 126 -0.85 -3.70 -23.87
CA GLY A 126 -1.56 -4.96 -23.72
C GLY A 126 -2.39 -5.21 -24.97
N GLY A 127 -2.48 -6.47 -25.40
CA GLY A 127 -3.38 -6.87 -26.48
C GLY A 127 -4.74 -6.24 -26.25
N SER A 128 -5.33 -5.73 -27.33
CA SER A 128 -6.60 -4.99 -27.37
C SER A 128 -7.51 -5.28 -26.15
N ARG A 129 -7.70 -4.26 -25.30
CA ARG A 129 -8.63 -4.25 -24.14
C ARG A 129 -10.04 -4.74 -24.47
N PHE A 130 -10.36 -4.83 -25.76
CA PHE A 130 -11.62 -5.32 -26.30
C PHE A 130 -11.72 -6.86 -26.39
N ALA A 131 -10.64 -7.61 -26.12
CA ALA A 131 -10.63 -9.06 -26.25
C ALA A 131 -10.78 -9.84 -24.92
N ALA A 132 -10.60 -9.18 -23.76
CA ALA A 132 -10.45 -9.88 -22.48
C ALA A 132 -11.68 -9.83 -21.54
N VAL A 133 -12.69 -9.00 -21.81
CA VAL A 133 -13.83 -8.82 -20.90
C VAL A 133 -15.17 -8.67 -21.66
N GLY A 134 -16.24 -9.23 -21.08
CA GLY A 134 -17.59 -9.22 -21.67
C GLY A 134 -18.18 -7.81 -21.83
N LEU A 135 -19.23 -7.67 -22.64
CA LEU A 135 -19.87 -6.38 -22.96
C LEU A 135 -20.38 -5.61 -21.73
N LEU A 136 -20.85 -6.30 -20.69
CA LEU A 136 -21.39 -5.66 -19.48
C LEU A 136 -20.33 -4.90 -18.67
N SER A 137 -19.15 -5.49 -18.46
CA SER A 137 -18.05 -4.80 -17.78
C SER A 137 -17.52 -3.61 -18.59
N ARG A 138 -17.62 -3.67 -19.92
CA ARG A 138 -17.30 -2.53 -20.80
C ARG A 138 -18.29 -1.37 -20.62
N PHE A 139 -19.57 -1.64 -20.44
CA PHE A 139 -20.57 -0.60 -20.16
C PHE A 139 -20.34 0.04 -18.79
N ILE A 140 -20.04 -0.78 -17.77
CA ILE A 140 -19.73 -0.27 -16.42
C ILE A 140 -18.45 0.57 -16.43
N ASP A 141 -17.38 0.12 -17.11
CA ASP A 141 -16.14 0.89 -17.26
C ASP A 141 -16.37 2.21 -18.02
N ALA A 142 -17.16 2.17 -19.11
CA ALA A 142 -17.52 3.39 -19.85
C ALA A 142 -18.35 4.38 -18.98
N ALA A 143 -19.29 3.88 -18.19
CA ALA A 143 -20.10 4.69 -17.28
C ALA A 143 -19.25 5.29 -16.15
N MET A 144 -18.33 4.51 -15.56
CA MET A 144 -17.36 4.98 -14.57
C MET A 144 -16.48 6.08 -15.17
N ARG A 145 -15.94 5.90 -16.39
CA ARG A 145 -15.14 6.94 -17.08
C ARG A 145 -15.93 8.19 -17.41
N LEU A 146 -17.19 8.05 -17.82
CA LEU A 146 -18.07 9.19 -18.04
C LEU A 146 -18.37 9.93 -16.73
N SER A 147 -18.53 9.21 -15.62
CA SER A 147 -18.66 9.82 -14.29
C SER A 147 -17.40 10.61 -13.87
N LEU A 148 -16.21 10.21 -14.35
CA LEU A 148 -14.98 10.95 -14.12
C LEU A 148 -14.92 12.27 -14.90
N LEU A 149 -15.58 12.39 -16.05
CA LEU A 149 -15.70 13.65 -16.79
C LEU A 149 -16.57 14.65 -16.01
N LEU A 150 -17.60 14.16 -15.31
CA LEU A 150 -18.46 14.97 -14.42
C LEU A 150 -17.75 15.35 -13.11
N ARG A 151 -16.85 14.51 -12.59
CA ARG A 151 -16.04 14.77 -11.38
C ARG A 151 -14.76 15.57 -11.61
N GLY A 152 -14.47 15.98 -12.84
CA GLY A 152 -13.23 16.66 -13.20
C GLY A 152 -12.04 15.70 -13.35
N ARG A 153 -11.13 16.07 -14.25
CA ARG A 153 -9.88 15.34 -14.49
C ARG A 153 -8.91 15.66 -13.34
N VAL A 154 -8.54 14.68 -12.51
CA VAL A 154 -7.44 14.90 -11.55
C VAL A 154 -6.16 15.12 -12.35
N PRO A 155 -5.44 16.22 -12.11
CA PRO A 155 -4.14 16.41 -12.73
C PRO A 155 -3.21 15.30 -12.21
N GLY A 156 -2.80 14.37 -13.08
CA GLY A 156 -1.83 13.30 -12.73
C GLY A 156 -0.44 13.80 -12.34
N GLY A 157 -0.30 15.10 -12.02
CA GLY A 157 0.94 15.70 -11.57
C GLY A 157 1.39 15.19 -10.20
N THR A 158 0.48 14.72 -9.34
CA THR A 158 0.86 14.07 -8.07
C THR A 158 1.52 12.72 -8.34
N ALA A 159 0.86 11.83 -9.09
CA ALA A 159 1.43 10.53 -9.46
C ALA A 159 2.76 10.69 -10.23
N ALA A 160 2.84 11.65 -11.16
CA ALA A 160 4.08 11.93 -11.89
C ALA A 160 5.21 12.47 -10.98
N ALA A 161 4.89 13.33 -10.01
CA ALA A 161 5.88 13.79 -9.03
C ALA A 161 6.33 12.65 -8.11
N ALA A 162 5.40 11.79 -7.69
CA ALA A 162 5.69 10.60 -6.91
C ALA A 162 6.62 9.65 -7.69
N GLU A 163 6.36 9.40 -8.98
CA GLU A 163 7.20 8.53 -9.82
C GLU A 163 8.61 9.10 -9.97
N GLN A 164 8.75 10.41 -10.23
CA GLN A 164 10.08 11.03 -10.32
C GLN A 164 10.87 10.88 -9.02
N LYS A 165 10.21 11.07 -7.88
CA LYS A 165 10.83 10.96 -6.56
C LYS A 165 11.17 9.50 -6.22
N TYR A 166 10.26 8.58 -6.51
CA TYR A 166 10.45 7.14 -6.36
C TYR A 166 11.64 6.65 -7.20
N ARG A 167 11.67 6.96 -8.51
CA ARG A 167 12.73 6.55 -9.44
C ARG A 167 14.11 7.05 -9.03
N ALA A 168 14.19 8.22 -8.39
CA ALA A 168 15.46 8.77 -7.91
C ALA A 168 16.07 7.98 -6.73
N GLN A 169 15.32 7.06 -6.14
CA GLN A 169 15.67 6.36 -4.90
C GLN A 169 15.48 4.84 -4.99
N ALA A 170 14.64 4.40 -5.92
CA ALA A 170 14.39 2.99 -6.18
C ALA A 170 15.71 2.32 -6.54
N ASP A 171 16.06 1.31 -5.76
CA ASP A 171 17.06 0.35 -6.16
C ASP A 171 16.38 -0.62 -7.14
N PRO A 172 16.74 -0.60 -8.43
CA PRO A 172 16.08 -1.43 -9.44
C PRO A 172 16.24 -2.93 -9.19
N ASP A 173 17.23 -3.33 -8.38
CA ASP A 173 17.50 -4.72 -8.04
C ASP A 173 16.83 -5.14 -6.72
N SER A 174 16.05 -4.24 -6.08
CA SER A 174 15.42 -4.46 -4.79
C SER A 174 13.90 -4.34 -4.85
N CYS A 175 13.22 -5.37 -4.34
CA CYS A 175 11.76 -5.41 -4.19
C CYS A 175 11.42 -5.90 -2.78
N PRO A 176 11.56 -5.04 -1.75
CA PRO A 176 11.41 -5.47 -0.35
C PRO A 176 9.97 -5.81 -0.01
N TYR A 177 9.83 -6.70 0.98
CA TYR A 177 8.56 -7.07 1.59
C TYR A 177 8.73 -7.30 3.10
N TYR A 178 7.63 -7.30 3.83
CA TYR A 178 7.61 -7.59 5.26
C TYR A 178 6.86 -8.90 5.52
N GLY A 179 7.47 -9.79 6.28
CA GLY A 179 6.93 -11.11 6.59
C GLY A 179 6.53 -11.25 8.04
N ARG A 180 5.40 -11.94 8.31
CA ARG A 180 5.00 -12.34 9.66
C ARG A 180 4.37 -13.72 9.65
N VAL A 181 4.79 -14.57 10.58
CA VAL A 181 4.11 -15.84 10.87
C VAL A 181 3.18 -15.65 12.07
N THR A 182 1.94 -16.12 11.93
CA THR A 182 0.99 -16.22 13.04
C THR A 182 0.46 -17.63 13.14
N ARG A 183 0.36 -18.14 14.37
CA ARG A 183 -0.19 -19.46 14.66
C ARG A 183 -1.37 -19.29 15.59
N ASP A 184 -2.57 -19.61 15.12
CA ASP A 184 -3.81 -19.47 15.89
C ASP A 184 -4.80 -20.59 15.56
N ARG A 185 -5.47 -21.13 16.58
CA ARG A 185 -6.51 -22.17 16.45
C ARG A 185 -6.12 -23.36 15.54
N GLY A 186 -4.85 -23.77 15.56
CA GLY A 186 -4.33 -24.88 14.75
C GLY A 186 -3.98 -24.50 13.31
N PHE A 187 -4.18 -23.24 12.91
CA PHE A 187 -3.72 -22.70 11.63
C PHE A 187 -2.35 -22.04 11.77
N VAL A 188 -1.54 -22.18 10.74
CA VAL A 188 -0.36 -21.35 10.51
C VAL A 188 -0.71 -20.42 9.35
N ALA A 189 -0.55 -19.12 9.54
CA ALA A 189 -0.73 -18.12 8.49
C ALA A 189 0.58 -17.37 8.28
N LEU A 190 1.04 -17.35 7.03
CA LEU A 190 2.20 -16.60 6.57
C LEU A 190 1.68 -15.34 5.89
N GLN A 191 2.05 -14.19 6.42
CA GLN A 191 1.57 -12.89 5.96
C GLN A 191 2.74 -12.16 5.29
N TYR A 192 2.52 -11.69 4.07
CA TYR A 192 3.46 -10.91 3.30
C TYR A 192 2.84 -9.55 3.01
N TRP A 193 3.57 -8.49 3.29
CA TRP A 193 3.11 -7.11 3.13
C TRP A 193 4.06 -6.36 2.21
N PHE A 194 3.50 -5.63 1.26
CA PHE A 194 4.22 -4.85 0.27
C PHE A 194 3.80 -3.39 0.41
N PHE A 195 4.78 -2.51 0.43
CA PHE A 195 4.53 -1.09 0.58
C PHE A 195 4.90 -0.35 -0.70
N TYR A 196 4.02 0.52 -1.16
CA TYR A 196 4.19 1.31 -2.38
C TYR A 196 4.16 2.80 -2.04
N ALA A 197 5.02 3.57 -2.70
CA ALA A 197 5.02 5.03 -2.55
C ALA A 197 3.67 5.65 -2.91
N MET A 198 3.00 5.09 -3.92
CA MET A 198 1.80 5.63 -4.52
C MET A 198 0.96 4.50 -5.13
N ASN A 199 -0.34 4.55 -4.88
CA ASN A 199 -1.35 3.93 -5.72
C ASN A 199 -1.74 4.95 -6.80
N ASP A 200 -1.50 4.63 -8.07
CA ASP A 200 -1.78 5.50 -9.22
C ASP A 200 -2.92 4.96 -10.11
N TRP A 201 -3.82 4.16 -9.53
CA TRP A 201 -4.86 3.47 -10.29
C TRP A 201 -5.73 4.40 -11.15
N ARG A 202 -6.04 5.61 -10.65
CA ARG A 202 -6.79 6.61 -11.40
C ARG A 202 -5.92 7.27 -12.47
N SER A 203 -4.70 7.66 -12.14
CA SER A 203 -3.81 8.39 -13.07
C SER A 203 -3.26 7.54 -14.21
N THR A 204 -2.99 6.25 -13.95
CA THR A 204 -2.33 5.35 -14.90
C THR A 204 -3.30 4.41 -15.59
N PHE A 205 -4.29 3.87 -14.86
CA PHE A 205 -5.21 2.85 -15.37
C PHE A 205 -6.66 3.34 -15.57
N GLY A 206 -6.98 4.56 -15.14
CA GLY A 206 -8.32 5.15 -15.28
C GLY A 206 -9.34 4.71 -14.23
N GLY A 207 -8.86 4.14 -13.12
CA GLY A 207 -9.66 3.82 -11.94
C GLY A 207 -10.09 5.05 -11.14
N VAL A 208 -10.44 4.84 -9.87
CA VAL A 208 -10.96 5.91 -8.99
C VAL A 208 -10.02 6.33 -7.88
N ASN A 209 -8.90 5.61 -7.70
CA ASN A 209 -8.02 5.77 -6.55
C ASN A 209 -6.66 6.31 -6.97
N ASP A 210 -6.23 7.42 -6.36
CA ASP A 210 -4.85 7.89 -6.35
C ASP A 210 -4.53 8.30 -4.90
N HIS A 211 -3.54 7.68 -4.26
CA HIS A 211 -3.02 8.13 -2.96
C HIS A 211 -1.60 7.65 -2.70
N GLU A 212 -0.90 8.38 -1.83
CA GLU A 212 0.42 7.99 -1.34
C GLU A 212 0.31 6.88 -0.27
N ALA A 213 1.42 6.20 -0.01
CA ALA A 213 1.58 5.18 1.05
C ALA A 213 0.54 4.06 1.00
N ASP A 214 0.65 3.17 0.01
CA ASP A 214 -0.27 2.05 -0.14
C ASP A 214 0.33 0.73 0.39
N TRP A 215 -0.49 -0.04 1.10
CA TRP A 215 -0.12 -1.34 1.64
C TRP A 215 -0.95 -2.43 0.99
N GLU A 216 -0.27 -3.39 0.37
CA GLU A 216 -0.88 -4.59 -0.18
C GLU A 216 -0.42 -5.82 0.60
N GLN A 217 -1.24 -6.87 0.59
CA GLN A 217 -0.97 -8.07 1.40
C GLN A 217 -1.30 -9.38 0.68
N VAL A 218 -0.53 -10.41 0.98
CA VAL A 218 -0.79 -11.80 0.61
C VAL A 218 -0.74 -12.66 1.88
N HIS A 219 -1.74 -13.52 2.07
CA HIS A 219 -1.81 -14.45 3.19
C HIS A 219 -1.80 -15.88 2.67
N CYS A 220 -0.80 -16.67 3.06
CA CYS A 220 -0.69 -18.09 2.74
C CYS A 220 -1.04 -18.91 3.98
N LEU A 221 -2.03 -19.80 3.87
CA LEU A 221 -2.37 -20.78 4.91
C LEU A 221 -1.92 -22.17 4.42
N PRO A 222 -0.67 -22.57 4.68
CA PRO A 222 -0.22 -23.91 4.34
C PRO A 222 -1.08 -24.95 5.06
N ALA A 223 -1.39 -26.04 4.37
CA ALA A 223 -2.06 -27.17 4.99
C ALA A 223 -1.20 -27.66 6.17
N GLY A 224 -1.80 -27.77 7.35
CA GLY A 224 -1.18 -28.49 8.46
C GLY A 224 -0.97 -29.96 8.08
N PRO A 225 -0.15 -30.73 8.82
CA PRO A 225 -0.07 -32.17 8.64
C PRO A 225 -1.48 -32.76 8.80
N ALA A 226 -2.09 -33.13 7.67
CA ALA A 226 -3.42 -33.75 7.50
C ALA A 226 -4.37 -33.65 8.72
N GLY A 227 -4.86 -32.45 9.01
CA GLY A 227 -6.06 -32.25 9.85
C GLY A 227 -7.33 -32.33 8.98
N PRO A 228 -8.49 -32.71 9.54
CA PRO A 228 -9.68 -33.00 8.75
C PRO A 228 -10.12 -31.77 7.93
N VAL A 229 -10.21 -31.96 6.61
CA VAL A 229 -10.84 -31.00 5.69
C VAL A 229 -12.32 -30.96 6.05
N LEU A 230 -12.75 -29.88 6.70
CA LEU A 230 -14.18 -29.64 6.88
C LEU A 230 -14.77 -29.25 5.52
N PRO A 231 -15.90 -29.85 5.11
CA PRO A 231 -16.55 -29.50 3.86
C PRO A 231 -17.02 -28.03 3.88
N PRO A 232 -17.11 -27.37 2.72
CA PRO A 232 -17.63 -26.02 2.63
C PRO A 232 -19.06 -25.96 3.19
N ILE A 233 -19.34 -24.89 3.94
CA ILE A 233 -20.66 -24.55 4.51
C ILE A 233 -21.60 -24.07 3.40
#